data_AF-A0A2P7Z0L2-F1
#
_entry.id   AF-A0A2P7Z0L2-F1
#
_cell.length_a   1.000
_cell.length_b   1.000
_cell.length_c   1.000
_cell.angle_alpha   90.00
_cell.angle_beta   90.00
_cell.angle_gamma   90.00
#
_symmetry.space_group_name_H-M   'P 1'
#
loop_
_entity.id
_entity.type
_entity.pdbx_description
1 polymer ?
#
loop_
_entity_poly.entity_id
_entity_poly.type
_entity_poly.pdbx_seq_one_letter_code
_entity_poly.pdbx_strand_id
1 'polypeptide(L)'
;MWFDRPPKAANSTFRGTLLIGALPPKEKYSGKLVGIQVDNPEEPYLGYYVSVPTISVRSLAKPKAAAKTVKTSDASVKRCLVDSGFGQDTLAIDEGSLLDASGLIRYGLNGVQFIAYNGTCDSIPKNATLDFSFPAVKGGSVTIGVPIRNYARGTLDEFKGASKDVCGLSIAVGDIGDCFLGAPFFSAAVLAFGDNPSQVAIAQGGISKGQRQGPAGMGKVKVIRPGQKLLDAL
;
A
#
# COMPACT_ATOMS: atom_id res chain seq x y z
N MET A 1 -11.70 4.11 4.21
CA MET A 1 -10.61 4.87 4.87
C MET A 1 -9.63 5.42 3.84
N TRP A 2 -8.91 6.48 4.20
CA TRP A 2 -7.83 7.06 3.39
C TRP A 2 -6.81 7.79 4.26
N PHE A 3 -5.62 8.02 3.72
CA PHE A 3 -4.64 8.94 4.28
C PHE A 3 -4.60 10.27 3.52
N ASP A 4 -4.30 11.34 4.25
CA ASP A 4 -3.90 12.63 3.66
C ASP A 4 -2.54 12.48 2.96
N ARG A 5 -2.13 13.53 2.24
CA ARG A 5 -0.82 13.59 1.58
C ARG A 5 0.29 13.19 2.54
N PRO A 6 1.30 12.43 2.07
CA PRO A 6 2.47 12.10 2.86
C PRO A 6 3.07 13.34 3.52
N PRO A 7 3.56 13.23 4.76
CA PRO A 7 4.24 14.33 5.42
C PRO A 7 5.51 14.74 4.66
N LYS A 8 6.02 15.94 4.96
CA LYS A 8 7.23 16.46 4.30
C LYS A 8 8.45 15.58 4.58
N ALA A 9 8.65 15.20 5.84
CA ALA A 9 9.70 14.28 6.25
C ALA A 9 9.20 12.83 6.06
N ALA A 10 10.06 11.98 5.49
CA ALA A 10 9.73 10.62 5.08
C ALA A 10 9.23 9.74 6.24
N ASN A 11 9.89 9.86 7.40
CA ASN A 11 9.64 9.07 8.61
C ASN A 11 8.62 9.72 9.56
N SER A 12 7.91 10.75 9.13
CA SER A 12 6.95 11.45 9.98
C SER A 12 5.58 10.74 10.00
N THR A 13 4.73 11.15 10.93
CA THR A 13 3.41 10.56 11.15
C THR A 13 2.47 10.83 9.98
N PHE A 14 2.00 9.76 9.35
CA PHE A 14 0.89 9.79 8.41
C PHE A 14 -0.43 9.98 9.16
N ARG A 15 -1.35 10.73 8.57
CA ARG A 15 -2.69 10.96 9.15
C ARG A 15 -3.76 10.63 8.14
N GLY A 16 -4.86 10.09 8.62
CA GLY A 16 -5.96 9.66 7.76
C GLY A 16 -7.31 9.70 8.46
N THR A 17 -8.32 9.23 7.73
CA THR A 17 -9.70 9.18 8.17
C THR A 17 -10.26 7.79 7.95
N LEU A 18 -10.84 7.21 9.00
CA LEU A 18 -11.78 6.12 8.92
C LEU A 18 -13.19 6.71 8.79
N LEU A 19 -13.90 6.31 7.76
CA LEU A 19 -15.29 6.71 7.50
C LEU A 19 -16.14 5.45 7.58
N ILE A 20 -17.22 5.51 8.35
CA ILE A 20 -18.12 4.39 8.61
C ILE A 20 -19.49 4.74 8.01
N GLY A 21 -20.10 3.79 7.30
CA GLY A 21 -21.44 3.94 6.70
C GLY A 21 -21.49 4.87 5.47
N ALA A 22 -20.36 5.21 4.87
CA ALA A 22 -20.33 6.09 3.70
C ALA A 22 -19.10 5.85 2.81
N LEU A 23 -19.22 6.24 1.55
CA LEU A 23 -18.14 6.27 0.59
C LEU A 23 -17.28 7.54 0.75
N PRO A 24 -15.96 7.43 0.52
CA PRO A 24 -15.07 8.57 0.53
C PRO A 24 -15.50 9.59 -0.54
N PRO A 25 -15.47 10.89 -0.23
CA PRO A 25 -15.73 11.93 -1.21
C PRO A 25 -14.71 11.90 -2.35
N LYS A 26 -15.12 12.37 -3.53
CA LYS A 26 -14.32 12.27 -4.76
C LYS A 26 -12.97 12.96 -4.62
N GLU A 27 -12.91 14.06 -3.91
CA GLU A 27 -11.71 14.85 -3.63
C GLU A 27 -10.64 14.12 -2.79
N LYS A 28 -10.98 12.95 -2.22
CA LYS A 28 -10.05 12.15 -1.40
C LYS A 28 -9.18 11.20 -2.21
N TYR A 29 -9.51 10.95 -3.47
CA TYR A 29 -8.81 10.02 -4.35
C TYR A 29 -8.72 10.51 -5.79
N SER A 30 -7.71 10.02 -6.52
CA SER A 30 -7.60 10.21 -7.97
C SER A 30 -8.07 8.97 -8.72
N GLY A 31 -8.50 9.14 -9.97
CA GLY A 31 -9.05 8.04 -10.76
C GLY A 31 -10.42 7.60 -10.25
N LYS A 32 -10.92 6.46 -10.73
CA LYS A 32 -12.23 5.91 -10.30
C LYS A 32 -12.06 5.09 -9.02
N LEU A 33 -13.09 5.07 -8.17
CA LEU A 33 -13.23 4.08 -7.10
C LEU A 33 -13.80 2.81 -7.72
N VAL A 34 -13.05 1.72 -7.66
CA VAL A 34 -13.33 0.50 -8.43
C VAL A 34 -13.39 -0.70 -7.49
N GLY A 35 -14.40 -1.54 -7.63
CA GLY A 35 -14.46 -2.84 -6.97
C GLY A 35 -13.40 -3.79 -7.50
N ILE A 36 -12.64 -4.42 -6.62
CA ILE A 36 -11.60 -5.40 -6.96
C ILE A 36 -12.01 -6.82 -6.58
N GLN A 37 -11.37 -7.80 -7.19
CA GLN A 37 -11.62 -9.20 -6.87
C GLN A 37 -11.15 -9.53 -5.46
N VAL A 38 -12.06 -10.12 -4.69
CA VAL A 38 -11.82 -10.68 -3.36
C VAL A 38 -11.53 -12.16 -3.52
N ASP A 39 -10.56 -12.69 -2.77
CA ASP A 39 -10.17 -14.10 -2.75
C ASP A 39 -10.04 -14.58 -1.29
N ASN A 40 -11.19 -14.89 -0.70
CA ASN A 40 -11.28 -15.28 0.70
C ASN A 40 -10.82 -16.74 0.91
N PRO A 41 -10.13 -17.05 2.03
CA PRO A 41 -9.83 -18.41 2.42
C PRO A 41 -11.07 -19.27 2.69
N GLU A 42 -10.85 -20.58 2.82
CA GLU A 42 -11.86 -21.46 3.38
C GLU A 42 -12.11 -21.08 4.84
N GLU A 43 -13.37 -21.10 5.25
CA GLU A 43 -13.77 -20.76 6.61
C GLU A 43 -13.20 -21.77 7.63
N PRO A 44 -12.84 -21.33 8.85
CA PRO A 44 -13.03 -19.97 9.38
C PRO A 44 -11.88 -19.01 8.99
N TYR A 45 -12.20 -17.77 8.60
CA TYR A 45 -11.19 -16.69 8.48
C TYR A 45 -11.71 -15.34 9.01
N LEU A 46 -10.77 -14.41 9.23
CA LEU A 46 -11.08 -13.03 9.62
C LEU A 46 -10.32 -12.05 8.72
N GLY A 47 -11.00 -10.97 8.34
CA GLY A 47 -10.41 -9.89 7.55
C GLY A 47 -10.82 -9.90 6.08
N TYR A 48 -10.17 -9.03 5.30
CA TYR A 48 -10.46 -8.83 3.87
C TYR A 48 -9.31 -9.36 3.05
N TYR A 49 -9.58 -10.35 2.20
CA TYR A 49 -8.57 -10.94 1.32
C TYR A 49 -8.83 -10.57 -0.13
N VAL A 50 -7.81 -10.09 -0.82
CA VAL A 50 -7.88 -9.73 -2.24
C VAL A 50 -6.92 -10.61 -3.03
N SER A 51 -7.19 -10.81 -4.32
CA SER A 51 -6.23 -11.49 -5.19
C SER A 51 -4.89 -10.78 -5.17
N VAL A 52 -3.79 -11.54 -5.20
CA VAL A 52 -2.43 -10.98 -5.26
C VAL A 52 -2.32 -10.02 -6.45
N PRO A 53 -1.92 -8.75 -6.25
CA PRO A 53 -1.75 -7.81 -7.34
C PRO A 53 -0.51 -8.15 -8.16
N THR A 54 -0.53 -7.76 -9.43
CA THR A 54 0.73 -7.65 -10.18
C THR A 54 1.53 -6.47 -9.65
N ILE A 55 2.79 -6.71 -9.26
CA ILE A 55 3.66 -5.69 -8.69
C ILE A 55 4.67 -5.23 -9.74
N SER A 56 4.81 -3.92 -9.87
CA SER A 56 5.84 -3.30 -10.71
C SER A 56 6.48 -2.12 -10.00
N VAL A 57 7.66 -1.68 -10.45
CA VAL A 57 8.44 -0.66 -9.75
C VAL A 57 8.87 0.46 -10.68
N ARG A 58 8.69 1.70 -10.25
CA ARG A 58 9.37 2.87 -10.82
C ARG A 58 10.68 3.09 -10.07
N SER A 59 11.79 2.88 -10.78
CA SER A 59 13.14 2.93 -10.23
C SER A 59 13.46 4.26 -9.52
N LEU A 60 14.25 4.17 -8.45
CA LEU A 60 14.82 5.29 -7.72
C LEU A 60 15.69 6.19 -8.61
N ALA A 61 16.47 5.61 -9.53
CA ALA A 61 17.35 6.36 -10.42
C ALA A 61 16.61 6.99 -11.61
N LYS A 62 15.52 6.37 -12.06
CA LYS A 62 14.74 6.80 -13.24
C LYS A 62 13.22 6.78 -12.96
N PRO A 63 12.72 7.57 -12.00
CA PRO A 63 11.33 7.48 -11.55
C PRO A 63 10.29 7.97 -12.58
N LYS A 64 10.75 8.60 -13.67
CA LYS A 64 9.91 8.98 -14.83
C LYS A 64 9.83 7.90 -15.91
N ALA A 65 10.64 6.85 -15.83
CA ALA A 65 10.60 5.74 -16.78
C ALA A 65 9.38 4.85 -16.54
N ALA A 66 9.13 3.93 -17.48
CA ALA A 66 8.11 2.91 -17.32
C ALA A 66 8.42 2.04 -16.08
N ALA A 67 7.36 1.63 -15.37
CA ALA A 67 7.49 0.69 -14.28
C ALA A 67 7.93 -0.68 -14.81
N LYS A 68 8.77 -1.39 -14.05
CA LYS A 68 9.22 -2.75 -14.38
C LYS A 68 8.50 -3.75 -13.50
N THR A 69 7.89 -4.76 -14.09
CA THR A 69 7.25 -5.86 -13.35
C THR A 69 8.28 -6.63 -12.51
N VAL A 70 7.92 -6.94 -11.27
CA VAL A 70 8.72 -7.79 -10.37
C VAL A 70 8.19 -9.22 -10.45
N LYS A 71 9.10 -10.19 -10.46
CA LYS A 71 8.72 -11.60 -10.47
C LYS A 71 8.12 -12.01 -9.13
N THR A 72 7.22 -12.99 -9.15
CA THR A 72 6.78 -13.67 -7.93
C THR A 72 7.89 -14.62 -7.44
N SER A 73 8.09 -14.72 -6.13
CA SER A 73 8.96 -15.72 -5.50
C SER A 73 8.19 -17.04 -5.27
N ASP A 74 6.92 -16.93 -4.89
CA ASP A 74 6.05 -18.06 -4.64
C ASP A 74 4.71 -17.90 -5.37
N ALA A 75 4.56 -18.64 -6.46
CA ALA A 75 3.34 -18.65 -7.25
C ALA A 75 2.16 -19.32 -6.55
N SER A 76 2.36 -20.04 -5.43
CA SER A 76 1.29 -20.64 -4.64
C SER A 76 0.53 -19.60 -3.81
N VAL A 77 1.14 -18.44 -3.51
CA VAL A 77 0.48 -17.33 -2.84
C VAL A 77 -0.49 -16.66 -3.81
N LYS A 78 -1.80 -16.86 -3.59
CA LYS A 78 -2.88 -16.35 -4.47
C LYS A 78 -3.60 -15.12 -3.94
N ARG A 79 -3.52 -14.88 -2.64
CA ARG A 79 -4.27 -13.82 -1.93
C ARG A 79 -3.37 -13.00 -1.02
N CYS A 80 -3.80 -11.76 -0.77
CA CYS A 80 -3.22 -10.86 0.21
C CYS A 80 -4.27 -10.45 1.24
N LEU A 81 -3.91 -10.52 2.53
CA LEU A 81 -4.70 -9.89 3.58
C LEU A 81 -4.53 -8.36 3.50
N VAL A 82 -5.64 -7.63 3.53
CA VAL A 82 -5.67 -6.17 3.55
C VAL A 82 -5.84 -5.69 4.99
N ASP A 83 -4.74 -5.35 5.65
CA ASP A 83 -4.71 -5.12 7.10
C ASP A 83 -4.01 -3.80 7.46
N SER A 84 -4.78 -2.78 7.81
CA SER A 84 -4.24 -1.48 8.25
C SER A 84 -3.49 -1.54 9.59
N GLY A 85 -3.69 -2.60 10.38
CA GLY A 85 -3.00 -2.85 11.65
C GLY A 85 -1.62 -3.49 11.47
N PHE A 86 -1.32 -4.02 10.28
CA PHE A 86 -0.02 -4.61 10.00
C PHE A 86 1.00 -3.52 9.62
N GLY A 87 2.15 -3.50 10.30
CA GLY A 87 3.09 -2.38 10.24
C GLY A 87 3.85 -2.23 8.91
N GLN A 88 3.95 -3.29 8.12
CA GLN A 88 4.74 -3.39 6.90
C GLN A 88 3.94 -4.03 5.76
N ASP A 89 4.41 -3.95 4.52
CA ASP A 89 3.91 -4.85 3.48
C ASP A 89 4.75 -6.13 3.48
N THR A 90 4.10 -7.28 3.34
CA THR A 90 4.77 -8.58 3.14
C THR A 90 4.34 -9.10 1.79
N LEU A 91 5.28 -9.34 0.88
CA LEU A 91 4.98 -9.64 -0.51
C LEU A 91 5.74 -10.89 -0.98
N ALA A 92 5.02 -11.84 -1.58
CA ALA A 92 5.59 -13.02 -2.25
C ALA A 92 6.19 -12.65 -3.63
N ILE A 93 7.16 -11.74 -3.61
CA ILE A 93 7.94 -11.31 -4.78
C ILE A 93 9.41 -11.66 -4.63
N ASP A 94 10.04 -11.93 -5.77
CA ASP A 94 11.48 -12.20 -5.85
C ASP A 94 12.27 -10.96 -5.44
N GLU A 95 13.10 -11.11 -4.41
CA GLU A 95 13.91 -10.02 -3.90
C GLU A 95 14.92 -9.53 -4.95
N GLY A 96 15.57 -10.44 -5.68
CA GLY A 96 16.55 -10.05 -6.70
C GLY A 96 15.94 -9.15 -7.77
N SER A 97 14.79 -9.57 -8.32
CA SER A 97 14.02 -8.78 -9.28
C SER A 97 13.56 -7.44 -8.70
N LEU A 98 13.22 -7.36 -7.41
CA LEU A 98 12.86 -6.09 -6.77
C LEU A 98 14.08 -5.17 -6.70
N LEU A 99 15.21 -5.64 -6.20
CA LEU A 99 16.44 -4.85 -6.05
C LEU A 99 16.92 -4.33 -7.41
N ASP A 100 16.94 -5.19 -8.44
CA ASP A 100 17.35 -4.83 -9.80
C ASP A 100 16.41 -3.80 -10.46
N ALA A 101 15.09 -3.93 -10.24
CA ALA A 101 14.10 -3.02 -10.81
C ALA A 101 14.08 -1.65 -10.10
N SER A 102 14.26 -1.66 -8.78
CA SER A 102 14.11 -0.49 -7.92
C SER A 102 15.40 0.32 -7.78
N GLY A 103 16.55 -0.34 -7.67
CA GLY A 103 17.81 0.23 -7.16
C GLY A 103 17.89 0.27 -5.62
N LEU A 104 17.01 -0.45 -4.93
CA LEU A 104 17.12 -0.69 -3.49
C LEU A 104 18.29 -1.64 -3.20
N ILE A 105 18.68 -1.72 -1.94
CA ILE A 105 19.75 -2.58 -1.47
C ILE A 105 19.25 -3.56 -0.42
N ARG A 106 19.93 -4.69 -0.32
CA ARG A 106 19.92 -5.53 0.87
C ARG A 106 20.91 -4.97 1.88
N TYR A 107 20.45 -4.66 3.08
CA TYR A 107 21.27 -4.13 4.17
C TYR A 107 21.26 -5.10 5.35
N GLY A 108 22.44 -5.61 5.69
CA GLY A 108 22.61 -6.50 6.85
C GLY A 108 23.05 -5.72 8.08
N LEU A 109 22.34 -5.92 9.20
CA LEU A 109 22.72 -5.35 10.49
C LEU A 109 22.39 -6.34 11.61
N ASN A 110 23.37 -6.61 12.47
CA ASN A 110 23.24 -7.53 13.62
C ASN A 110 22.66 -8.92 13.25
N GLY A 111 23.04 -9.44 12.08
CA GLY A 111 22.56 -10.74 11.59
C GLY A 111 21.16 -10.72 10.94
N VAL A 112 20.50 -9.56 10.90
CA VAL A 112 19.19 -9.38 10.25
C VAL A 112 19.36 -8.68 8.91
N GLN A 113 18.59 -9.08 7.91
CA GLN A 113 18.58 -8.48 6.57
C GLN A 113 17.35 -7.59 6.38
N PHE A 114 17.56 -6.43 5.79
CA PHE A 114 16.53 -5.44 5.53
C PHE A 114 16.56 -5.03 4.05
N ILE A 115 15.39 -4.77 3.48
CA ILE A 115 15.30 -3.98 2.26
C ILE A 115 15.48 -2.51 2.65
N ALA A 116 16.44 -1.85 2.01
CA ALA A 116 16.80 -0.49 2.34
C ALA A 116 17.08 0.38 1.11
N TYR A 117 17.02 1.68 1.32
CA TYR A 117 17.50 2.67 0.37
C TYR A 117 18.91 3.12 0.78
N ASN A 118 19.82 3.17 -0.19
CA ASN A 118 21.19 3.65 0.00
C ASN A 118 21.24 5.19 -0.03
N GLY A 119 20.81 5.79 1.07
CA GLY A 119 20.73 7.22 1.29
C GLY A 119 19.81 7.54 2.47
N THR A 120 19.71 8.81 2.81
CA THR A 120 18.78 9.26 3.86
C THR A 120 17.34 9.01 3.44
N CYS A 121 16.44 8.75 4.39
CA CYS A 121 15.02 8.55 4.09
C CYS A 121 14.41 9.75 3.34
N ASP A 122 14.92 10.96 3.60
CA ASP A 122 14.43 12.17 2.97
C ASP A 122 14.91 12.40 1.53
N SER A 123 15.95 11.70 1.09
CA SER A 123 16.41 11.77 -0.30
C SER A 123 15.71 10.76 -1.23
N ILE A 124 14.86 9.86 -0.69
CA ILE A 124 14.05 8.95 -1.52
C ILE A 124 13.17 9.77 -2.49
N PRO A 125 13.28 9.54 -3.82
CA PRO A 125 12.49 10.24 -4.82
C PRO A 125 10.98 10.01 -4.63
N LYS A 126 10.21 11.10 -4.66
CA LYS A 126 8.75 11.07 -4.41
C LYS A 126 7.94 10.31 -5.45
N ASN A 127 8.51 10.16 -6.64
CA ASN A 127 7.92 9.55 -7.83
C ASN A 127 8.45 8.15 -8.11
N ALA A 128 9.36 7.63 -7.28
CA ALA A 128 9.69 6.21 -7.27
C ALA A 128 8.60 5.47 -6.47
N THR A 129 8.01 4.43 -7.05
CA THR A 129 6.81 3.77 -6.53
C THR A 129 6.89 2.26 -6.64
N LEU A 130 6.24 1.57 -5.71
CA LEU A 130 5.74 0.21 -5.90
C LEU A 130 4.30 0.33 -6.41
N ASP A 131 4.07 -0.13 -7.64
CA ASP A 131 2.79 -0.06 -8.34
C ASP A 131 2.08 -1.42 -8.21
N PHE A 132 0.95 -1.43 -7.50
CA PHE A 132 0.12 -2.61 -7.24
C PHE A 132 -1.10 -2.60 -8.16
N SER A 133 -1.15 -3.52 -9.12
CA SER A 133 -2.25 -3.64 -10.09
C SER A 133 -3.20 -4.76 -9.72
N PHE A 134 -4.43 -4.40 -9.36
CA PHE A 134 -5.48 -5.33 -8.96
C PHE A 134 -6.48 -5.58 -10.10
N PRO A 135 -6.94 -6.81 -10.32
CA PRO A 135 -8.03 -7.09 -11.24
C PRO A 135 -9.34 -6.48 -10.73
N ALA A 136 -10.03 -5.74 -11.61
CA ALA A 136 -11.31 -5.11 -11.31
C ALA A 136 -12.47 -6.07 -11.57
N VAL A 137 -13.52 -5.99 -10.74
CA VAL A 137 -14.74 -6.84 -10.87
C VAL A 137 -15.43 -6.64 -12.22
N LYS A 138 -15.47 -5.40 -12.73
CA LYS A 138 -16.12 -5.04 -14.01
C LYS A 138 -15.17 -5.14 -15.21
N GLY A 139 -14.06 -5.88 -15.09
CA GLY A 139 -13.03 -6.03 -16.12
C GLY A 139 -11.97 -4.92 -16.09
N GLY A 140 -10.77 -5.25 -16.60
CA GLY A 140 -9.59 -4.39 -16.53
C GLY A 140 -8.88 -4.47 -15.18
N SER A 141 -8.04 -3.47 -14.88
CA SER A 141 -7.31 -3.38 -13.62
C SER A 141 -7.28 -1.96 -13.07
N VAL A 142 -7.00 -1.85 -11.77
CA VAL A 142 -6.74 -0.59 -11.07
C VAL A 142 -5.35 -0.68 -10.45
N THR A 143 -4.52 0.35 -10.70
CA THR A 143 -3.16 0.41 -10.19
C THR A 143 -3.04 1.46 -9.09
N ILE A 144 -2.46 1.06 -7.97
CA ILE A 144 -2.11 1.94 -6.85
C ILE A 144 -0.59 2.08 -6.82
N GLY A 145 -0.08 3.28 -7.08
CA GLY A 145 1.32 3.62 -6.90
C GLY A 145 1.58 4.04 -5.47
N VAL A 146 2.28 3.21 -4.71
CA VAL A 146 2.74 3.53 -3.36
C VAL A 146 4.15 4.10 -3.48
N PRO A 147 4.39 5.39 -3.13
CA PRO A 147 5.74 5.94 -3.12
C PRO A 147 6.67 5.10 -2.24
N ILE A 148 7.85 4.74 -2.74
CA ILE A 148 8.86 3.97 -1.96
C ILE A 148 9.20 4.70 -0.65
N ARG A 149 9.16 6.04 -0.67
CA ARG A 149 9.36 6.87 0.52
C ARG A 149 8.33 6.61 1.63
N ASN A 150 7.13 6.14 1.31
CA ASN A 150 6.11 5.83 2.32
C ASN A 150 6.46 4.58 3.14
N TYR A 151 7.42 3.78 2.68
CA TYR A 151 7.95 2.63 3.42
C TYR A 151 9.02 3.04 4.44
N ALA A 152 9.52 4.28 4.43
CA ALA A 152 10.47 4.78 5.41
C ALA A 152 9.78 5.00 6.77
N ARG A 153 9.67 3.93 7.58
CA ARG A 153 8.94 3.93 8.86
C ARG A 153 9.81 3.68 10.08
N GLY A 154 11.11 4.00 9.99
CA GLY A 154 12.04 3.89 11.12
C GLY A 154 12.45 2.46 11.46
N THR A 155 12.35 1.52 10.52
CA THR A 155 12.70 0.10 10.73
C THR A 155 14.12 -0.11 11.28
N LEU A 156 15.06 0.79 10.96
CA LEU A 156 16.44 0.73 11.47
C LEU A 156 16.69 1.65 12.67
N ASP A 157 15.75 2.51 13.06
CA ASP A 157 15.96 3.55 14.08
C ASP A 157 16.24 2.93 15.47
N GLU A 158 15.72 1.72 15.70
CA GLU A 158 15.89 0.96 16.95
C GLU A 158 17.21 0.17 17.01
N PHE A 159 17.92 0.01 15.88
CA PHE A 159 19.12 -0.81 15.81
C PHE A 159 20.38 0.01 16.07
N LYS A 160 21.07 -0.28 17.19
CA LYS A 160 22.41 0.25 17.44
C LYS A 160 23.36 -0.12 16.29
N GLY A 161 24.07 0.88 15.78
CA GLY A 161 25.03 0.72 14.67
C GLY A 161 24.44 0.94 13.29
N ALA A 162 23.13 1.22 13.17
CA ALA A 162 22.54 1.59 11.89
C ALA A 162 23.16 2.89 11.35
N SER A 163 23.54 2.88 10.07
CA SER A 163 24.02 4.08 9.39
C SER A 163 22.88 5.07 9.17
N LYS A 164 23.11 6.35 9.43
CA LYS A 164 22.16 7.43 9.10
C LYS A 164 22.00 7.64 7.59
N ASP A 165 22.93 7.11 6.81
CA ASP A 165 22.93 7.16 5.35
C ASP A 165 22.25 5.94 4.72
N VAL A 166 21.56 5.11 5.52
CA VAL A 166 20.77 3.98 5.04
C VAL A 166 19.36 4.09 5.62
N CYS A 167 18.36 4.09 4.75
CA CYS A 167 16.97 4.11 5.16
C CYS A 167 16.35 2.73 5.03
N GLY A 168 16.09 2.07 6.17
CA GLY A 168 15.34 0.81 6.20
C GLY A 168 13.89 1.02 5.79
N LEU A 169 13.37 0.09 5.01
CA LEU A 169 12.01 0.12 4.51
C LEU A 169 11.15 -0.93 5.23
N SER A 170 9.93 -0.54 5.55
CA SER A 170 8.91 -1.38 6.17
C SER A 170 8.26 -2.29 5.14
N ILE A 171 9.06 -3.20 4.59
CA ILE A 171 8.67 -4.18 3.58
C ILE A 171 9.46 -5.48 3.78
N ALA A 172 8.77 -6.61 3.66
CA ALA A 172 9.34 -7.94 3.65
C ALA A 172 9.03 -8.63 2.30
N VAL A 173 10.03 -9.27 1.71
CA VAL A 173 9.95 -9.94 0.39
C VAL A 173 10.77 -11.24 0.39
N GLY A 174 10.70 -12.00 -0.70
CA GLY A 174 11.40 -13.28 -0.86
C GLY A 174 10.46 -14.47 -0.70
N ASP A 175 10.99 -15.61 -0.24
CA ASP A 175 10.25 -16.88 -0.08
C ASP A 175 9.34 -16.83 1.16
N ILE A 176 8.34 -15.94 1.10
CA ILE A 176 7.35 -15.75 2.14
C ILE A 176 6.04 -16.38 1.64
N GLY A 177 5.52 -17.35 2.38
CA GLY A 177 4.28 -18.07 2.03
C GLY A 177 2.99 -17.28 2.26
N ASP A 178 3.09 -15.98 2.52
CA ASP A 178 1.97 -15.09 2.82
C ASP A 178 2.09 -13.75 2.07
N CYS A 179 0.96 -13.06 1.95
CA CYS A 179 0.93 -11.67 1.47
C CYS A 179 0.07 -10.79 2.39
N PHE A 180 0.63 -9.66 2.82
CA PHE A 180 -0.03 -8.65 3.64
C PHE A 180 0.16 -7.27 3.01
N LEU A 181 -0.95 -6.57 2.79
CA LEU A 181 -0.97 -5.16 2.40
C LEU A 181 -1.22 -4.32 3.65
N GLY A 182 -0.14 -3.76 4.19
CA GLY A 182 -0.12 -3.12 5.50
C GLY A 182 -0.15 -1.60 5.44
N ALA A 183 0.26 -0.97 6.55
CA ALA A 183 0.29 0.48 6.71
C ALA A 183 1.00 1.26 5.57
N PRO A 184 2.10 0.78 4.94
CA PRO A 184 2.66 1.40 3.74
C PRO A 184 1.65 1.47 2.59
N PHE A 185 1.03 0.35 2.21
CA PHE A 185 0.02 0.32 1.15
C PHE A 185 -1.16 1.28 1.44
N PHE A 186 -1.71 1.24 2.65
CA PHE A 186 -2.83 2.11 3.04
C PHE A 186 -2.51 3.60 2.93
N SER A 187 -1.25 4.00 3.09
CA SER A 187 -0.84 5.41 2.99
C SER A 187 -1.04 6.03 1.61
N ALA A 188 -1.15 5.21 0.57
CA ALA A 188 -1.35 5.63 -0.81
C ALA A 188 -2.65 5.08 -1.42
N ALA A 189 -3.46 4.33 -0.68
CA ALA A 189 -4.73 3.81 -1.12
C ALA A 189 -5.92 4.52 -0.46
N VAL A 190 -7.01 4.65 -1.20
CA VAL A 190 -8.34 4.83 -0.61
C VAL A 190 -9.05 3.48 -0.73
N LEU A 191 -9.46 2.94 0.42
CA LEU A 191 -10.10 1.64 0.53
C LEU A 191 -11.51 1.81 1.10
N ALA A 192 -12.50 1.19 0.47
CA ALA A 192 -13.84 1.03 1.00
C ALA A 192 -14.14 -0.46 1.13
N PHE A 193 -14.69 -0.83 2.28
CA PHE A 193 -14.97 -2.20 2.66
C PHE A 193 -16.48 -2.33 2.86
N GLY A 194 -17.09 -3.36 2.28
CA GLY A 194 -18.49 -3.69 2.53
C GLY A 194 -18.66 -4.41 3.86
N ASP A 195 -19.87 -4.43 4.41
CA ASP A 195 -20.16 -5.06 5.72
C ASP A 195 -19.86 -6.57 5.76
N ASN A 196 -19.85 -7.23 4.59
CA ASN A 196 -19.34 -8.59 4.43
C ASN A 196 -17.97 -8.52 3.71
N PRO A 197 -16.99 -9.36 4.08
CA PRO A 197 -15.64 -9.38 3.49
C PRO A 197 -15.60 -9.85 2.03
N SER A 198 -16.72 -9.76 1.30
CA SER A 198 -16.86 -10.07 -0.11
C SER A 198 -16.73 -8.86 -1.03
N GLN A 199 -16.63 -7.64 -0.48
CA GLN A 199 -16.58 -6.41 -1.28
C GLN A 199 -15.48 -5.45 -0.81
N VAL A 200 -14.50 -5.24 -1.67
CA VAL A 200 -13.46 -4.23 -1.51
C VAL A 200 -13.48 -3.32 -2.73
N ALA A 201 -13.45 -2.01 -2.50
CA ALA A 201 -13.27 -1.02 -3.55
C ALA A 201 -12.04 -0.16 -3.27
N ILE A 202 -11.28 0.14 -4.30
CA ILE A 202 -10.00 0.84 -4.19
C ILE A 202 -9.84 1.96 -5.22
N ALA A 203 -9.12 3.00 -4.82
CA ALA A 203 -8.65 4.07 -5.68
C ALA A 203 -7.29 4.59 -5.20
N GLN A 204 -6.57 5.31 -6.05
CA GLN A 204 -5.33 5.99 -5.66
C GLN A 204 -5.63 7.06 -4.61
N GLY A 205 -5.10 6.86 -3.40
CA GLY A 205 -5.13 7.78 -2.27
C GLY A 205 -3.82 8.53 -2.06
N GLY A 206 -3.61 9.04 -0.85
CA GLY A 206 -2.42 9.84 -0.51
C GLY A 206 -2.41 11.23 -1.16
N ILE A 207 -3.56 11.72 -1.63
CA ILE A 207 -3.70 13.05 -2.25
C ILE A 207 -4.53 14.02 -1.40
N SER A 208 -5.24 13.50 -0.40
CA SER A 208 -6.18 14.25 0.44
C SER A 208 -5.47 15.29 1.33
N LYS A 209 -6.25 16.30 1.73
CA LYS A 209 -5.93 17.19 2.84
C LYS A 209 -7.16 17.29 3.74
N GLY A 210 -6.96 17.86 4.92
CA GLY A 210 -8.05 18.32 5.78
C GLY A 210 -8.34 17.39 6.96
N GLN A 211 -7.60 16.29 7.16
CA GLN A 211 -7.80 15.42 8.31
C GLN A 211 -7.73 16.19 9.64
N ARG A 212 -6.82 17.16 9.74
CA ARG A 212 -6.65 18.03 10.93
C ARG A 212 -7.88 18.90 11.24
N GLN A 213 -8.78 19.09 10.28
CA GLN A 213 -10.01 19.86 10.43
C GLN A 213 -11.17 18.98 10.92
N GLY A 214 -10.92 17.70 11.19
CA GLY A 214 -11.94 16.76 11.66
C GLY A 214 -13.10 16.63 10.67
N PRO A 215 -14.36 16.59 11.14
CA PRO A 215 -15.52 16.47 10.27
C PRO A 215 -15.62 17.56 9.18
N ALA A 216 -15.17 18.79 9.45
CA ALA A 216 -15.20 19.87 8.47
C ALA A 216 -14.28 19.62 7.27
N GLY A 217 -13.18 18.89 7.48
CA GLY A 217 -12.25 18.51 6.41
C GLY A 217 -12.67 17.25 5.67
N MET A 218 -13.76 16.59 6.04
CA MET A 218 -14.23 15.35 5.44
C MET A 218 -14.74 15.56 4.02
N GLY A 219 -15.46 16.67 3.77
CA GLY A 219 -16.16 16.91 2.51
C GLY A 219 -17.54 16.25 2.47
N LYS A 220 -18.22 16.33 1.32
CA LYS A 220 -19.58 15.78 1.16
C LYS A 220 -19.51 14.28 0.88
N VAL A 221 -19.96 13.48 1.83
CA VAL A 221 -19.95 12.01 1.74
C VAL A 221 -21.20 11.46 1.06
N LYS A 222 -21.06 10.30 0.41
CA LYS A 222 -22.20 9.50 -0.08
C LYS A 222 -22.50 8.42 0.94
N VAL A 223 -23.61 8.56 1.66
CA VAL A 223 -24.07 7.58 2.66
C VAL A 223 -24.45 6.27 1.98
N ILE A 224 -24.04 5.16 2.58
CA ILE A 224 -24.48 3.81 2.22
C ILE A 224 -25.65 3.47 3.14
N ARG A 225 -26.80 3.14 2.55
CA ARG A 225 -27.99 2.77 3.31
C ARG A 225 -27.81 1.38 3.93
N PRO A 226 -28.46 1.08 5.07
CA PRO A 226 -28.51 -0.28 5.59
C PRO A 226 -28.94 -1.28 4.50
N GLY A 227 -28.20 -2.37 4.35
CA GLY A 227 -28.45 -3.42 3.35
C GLY A 227 -28.03 -3.07 1.90
N GLN A 228 -27.58 -1.85 1.62
CA GLN A 228 -27.05 -1.49 0.31
C GLN A 228 -25.63 -2.06 0.14
N LYS A 229 -25.42 -2.83 -0.93
CA LYS A 229 -24.09 -3.36 -1.26
C LYS A 229 -23.14 -2.23 -1.69
N LEU A 230 -21.87 -2.34 -1.30
CA LEU A 230 -20.83 -1.36 -1.63
C LEU A 230 -20.73 -1.12 -3.14
N LEU A 231 -20.67 -2.20 -3.91
CA LEU A 231 -20.42 -2.13 -5.36
C LEU A 231 -21.61 -1.57 -6.16
N ASP A 232 -22.82 -1.63 -5.62
CA ASP A 232 -24.01 -1.02 -6.21
C ASP A 232 -24.04 0.51 -6.00
N ALA A 233 -23.21 0.99 -5.07
CA ALA A 233 -23.07 2.40 -4.74
C ALA A 233 -21.89 3.09 -5.45
N LEU A 234 -21.10 2.38 -6.26
CA LEU A 234 -20.01 2.94 -7.07
C LEU A 234 -20.51 3.47 -8.42
#